data_AF-A0A497Q0F3-F1
#
_entry.id   AF-A0A497Q0F3-F1
#
_cell.length_a   1.000
_cell.length_b   1.000
_cell.length_c   1.000
_cell.angle_alpha   90.00
_cell.angle_beta   90.00
_cell.angle_gamma   90.00
#
_symmetry.space_group_name_H-M   'P 1'
#
loop_
_entity.id
_entity.type
_entity.pdbx_description
1 polymer ?
#
loop_
_entity_poly.entity_id
_entity_poly.type
_entity_poly.pdbx_seq_one_letter_code
_entity_poly.pdbx_strand_id
1 'polypeptide(L)' 'SDDVIVGVGAFPHGEFSGGVKDAFAHHLSLDRDVMMAWHACAAIVWMYSKRVQVIKRRYSVG' A
#
# COMPACT_ATOMS: atom_id res chain seq x y z
N SER A 1 3.10 16.10 7.77
CA SER A 1 2.73 14.68 7.63
C SER A 1 2.49 14.51 6.17
N ASP A 2 3.36 13.82 5.47
CA ASP A 2 3.25 13.73 4.01
C ASP A 2 2.23 12.63 3.68
N ASP A 3 1.28 12.95 2.80
CA ASP A 3 0.27 12.00 2.37
C ASP A 3 0.93 10.93 1.48
N VAL A 4 0.61 9.67 1.75
CA VAL A 4 1.15 8.53 0.99
C VAL A 4 0.05 7.98 0.08
N ILE A 5 0.27 8.06 -1.23
CA ILE A 5 -0.61 7.48 -2.25
C ILE A 5 -0.01 6.14 -2.71
N VAL A 6 -0.84 5.09 -2.72
CA VAL A 6 -0.43 3.76 -3.18
C VAL A 6 -1.37 3.30 -4.29
N GLY A 7 -0.80 3.02 -5.47
CA GLY A 7 -1.53 2.43 -6.59
C GLY A 7 -1.59 0.90 -6.48
N VAL A 8 -2.79 0.32 -6.53
CA VAL A 8 -3.01 -1.14 -6.54
C VAL A 8 -3.91 -1.52 -7.71
N GLY A 9 -3.47 -2.50 -8.51
CA GLY A 9 -4.21 -2.96 -9.67
C GLY A 9 -5.45 -3.73 -9.24
N ALA A 10 -6.65 -3.23 -9.55
CA ALA A 10 -7.92 -3.86 -9.20
C ALA A 10 -8.46 -4.78 -10.32
N PHE A 11 -7.56 -5.51 -10.98
CA PHE A 11 -7.86 -6.43 -12.07
C PHE A 11 -7.31 -7.84 -11.75
N PRO A 12 -7.92 -8.91 -12.29
CA PRO A 12 -7.51 -10.28 -11.97
C PRO A 12 -6.14 -10.65 -12.55
N HIS A 13 -5.81 -10.14 -13.74
CA HIS A 13 -4.56 -10.39 -14.46
C HIS A 13 -4.15 -9.17 -15.28
N GLY A 14 -2.87 -9.12 -15.65
CA GLY A 14 -2.28 -8.05 -16.46
C GLY A 14 -1.34 -7.17 -15.65
N GLU A 15 -0.88 -6.09 -16.27
CA GLU A 15 -0.01 -5.10 -15.64
C GLU A 15 -0.56 -3.70 -15.88
N PHE A 16 -0.11 -2.73 -15.07
CA PHE A 16 -0.36 -1.33 -15.35
C PHE A 16 0.26 -0.93 -16.70
N SER A 17 -0.44 -0.10 -17.46
CA SER A 17 0.15 0.54 -18.62
C SER A 17 1.33 1.41 -18.20
N GLY A 18 2.34 1.52 -19.07
CA GLY A 18 3.61 2.23 -18.77
C GLY A 18 3.39 3.62 -18.17
N GLY A 19 2.50 4.42 -18.78
CA GLY A 19 2.21 5.78 -18.29
C GLY A 19 1.65 5.85 -16.86
N VAL A 20 0.90 4.83 -16.40
CA VAL A 20 0.43 4.77 -15.00
C VAL A 20 1.55 4.33 -14.08
N LYS A 21 2.36 3.35 -14.50
CA LYS A 21 3.49 2.85 -13.72
C LYS A 21 4.55 3.94 -13.49
N ASP A 22 4.80 4.77 -14.49
CA ASP A 22 5.75 5.88 -14.46
C ASP A 22 5.29 7.06 -13.59
N ALA A 23 3.98 7.16 -13.29
CA ALA A 23 3.45 8.17 -12.37
C ALA A 23 3.82 7.90 -10.91
N PHE A 24 4.29 6.70 -10.57
CA PHE A 24 4.70 6.32 -9.22
C PHE A 24 6.22 6.15 -9.13
N ALA A 25 6.85 6.91 -8.24
CA ALA A 25 8.32 6.91 -8.07
C ALA A 25 8.88 5.61 -7.45
N HIS A 26 8.06 4.84 -6.73
CA HIS A 26 8.49 3.63 -6.04
C HIS A 26 7.61 2.45 -6.42
N HIS A 27 8.22 1.34 -6.82
CA HIS A 27 7.53 0.07 -7.10
C HIS A 27 7.93 -0.95 -6.03
N LEU A 28 6.94 -1.56 -5.39
CA LEU A 28 7.13 -2.46 -4.26
C LEU A 28 6.70 -3.88 -4.65
N SER A 29 7.48 -4.88 -4.23
CA SER A 29 7.07 -6.29 -4.23
C SER A 29 6.80 -6.71 -2.79
N LEU A 30 5.56 -7.08 -2.48
CA LEU A 30 5.14 -7.45 -1.11
C LEU A 30 5.35 -8.93 -0.81
N ASP A 31 5.25 -9.77 -1.83
CA ASP A 31 5.43 -11.21 -1.77
C ASP A 31 6.17 -11.70 -3.02
N ARG A 32 6.62 -12.96 -3.01
CA ARG A 32 7.17 -13.67 -4.17
C ARG A 32 6.05 -14.22 -5.06
N ASP A 33 4.89 -14.51 -4.47
CA ASP A 33 3.71 -15.00 -5.19
C ASP A 33 2.75 -13.86 -5.56
N VAL A 34 1.89 -14.12 -6.56
CA VAL A 34 0.87 -13.15 -6.99
C VAL A 34 -0.19 -12.98 -5.90
N MET A 35 -0.34 -11.75 -5.42
CA MET A 35 -1.38 -11.37 -4.47
C MET A 35 -2.60 -10.80 -5.17
N MET A 36 -3.80 -11.16 -4.69
CA MET A 36 -5.01 -10.42 -5.05
C MET A 36 -4.95 -8.99 -4.53
N ALA A 37 -5.62 -8.06 -5.23
CA ALA A 37 -5.65 -6.64 -4.86
C ALA A 37 -6.03 -6.40 -3.38
N TRP A 38 -7.03 -7.13 -2.87
CA TRP A 38 -7.48 -7.00 -1.49
C TRP A 38 -6.43 -7.47 -0.47
N HIS A 39 -5.68 -8.53 -0.77
CA HIS A 39 -4.57 -8.99 0.07
C HIS A 39 -3.46 -7.94 0.11
N ALA A 40 -3.12 -7.35 -1.05
CA ALA A 40 -2.13 -6.28 -1.13
C ALA A 40 -2.55 -5.06 -0.29
N CYS A 41 -3.80 -4.60 -0.43
CA CYS A 41 -4.34 -3.50 0.37
C CYS A 41 -4.27 -3.79 1.88
N ALA A 42 -4.66 -5.00 2.31
CA ALA A 42 -4.58 -5.39 3.71
C ALA A 42 -3.14 -5.37 4.25
N ALA A 43 -2.18 -5.89 3.47
CA ALA A 43 -0.76 -5.89 3.83
C ALA A 43 -0.20 -4.45 3.96
N ILE A 44 -0.52 -3.58 3.01
CA ILE A 44 -0.10 -2.17 3.01
C ILE A 44 -0.61 -1.46 4.27
N VAL A 45 -1.91 -1.55 4.56
CA VAL A 45 -2.51 -0.91 5.73
C VAL A 45 -1.91 -1.46 7.01
N TRP A 46 -1.71 -2.77 7.12
CA TRP A 46 -1.08 -3.41 8.27
C TRP A 46 0.35 -2.91 8.52
N MET A 47 1.20 -2.88 7.48
CA MET A 47 2.58 -2.39 7.58
C MET A 47 2.64 -0.91 7.94
N TYR A 48 1.79 -0.09 7.31
CA TYR A 48 1.70 1.34 7.60
C TYR A 48 1.26 1.58 9.06
N SER A 49 0.26 0.83 9.52
CA SER A 49 -0.25 0.94 10.90
C SER A 49 0.81 0.59 11.93
N LYS A 50 1.63 -0.43 11.67
CA LYS A 50 2.80 -0.78 12.51
C LYS A 50 3.81 0.35 12.58
N ARG A 51 4.13 0.96 11.43
CA ARG A 51 5.17 2.00 11.32
C ARG A 51 4.75 3.32 11.96
N VAL A 52 3.50 3.72 11.76
CA VAL A 52 2.98 5.02 12.21
C VAL A 52 2.54 5.01 13.68
N GLN A 53 2.55 3.84 14.34
CA GLN A 53 2.00 3.67 15.69
C GLN A 53 0.66 4.39 15.83
N VAL A 54 -0.25 4.18 14.86
CA VAL A 54 -1.58 4.85 14.80
C VAL A 54 -2.33 4.73 16.13
N ILE A 55 -2.01 3.70 16.93
CA ILE A 55 -2.53 3.44 18.27
C ILE A 55 -1.97 4.39 19.35
N LYS A 56 -0.74 4.91 19.27
CA LYS A 56 -0.20 5.81 20.31
C LYS A 56 -0.74 7.23 20.22
N ARG A 57 -0.90 7.82 19.04
CA ARG A 57 -1.33 9.23 18.94
C ARG A 57 -2.82 9.48 19.14
N ARG A 58 -3.69 8.50 18.83
CA ARG A 58 -5.15 8.68 18.93
C ARG A 58 -5.71 8.41 20.34
N TYR A 59 -4.89 7.80 21.22
CA TYR A 59 -5.28 7.43 22.59
C TYR A 59 -4.29 7.89 23.69
N SER A 60 -3.17 8.57 23.36
CA SER A 60 -2.30 9.15 24.41
C SER A 60 -2.74 10.55 24.87
N VAL A 61 -3.99 10.93 24.61
CA VAL A 61 -4.64 12.07 25.27
C VAL A 61 -5.74 11.48 26.14
N GLY A 62 -5.34 11.06 27.33
CA GLY A 62 -6.16 10.51 28.41
C GLY A 62 -5.33 10.56 29.68
#